data_AF-A0A0R2V6S6-F1
#
_entry.id   AF-A0A0R2V6S6-F1
#
_cell.length_a   1.000
_cell.length_b   1.000
_cell.length_c   1.000
_cell.angle_alpha   90.00
_cell.angle_beta   90.00
_cell.angle_gamma   90.00
#
_symmetry.space_group_name_H-M   'P 1'
#
loop_
_entity.id
_entity.type
_entity.pdbx_description
1 polymer ?
#
loop_
_entity_poly.entity_id
_entity_poly.type
_entity_poly.pdbx_seq_one_letter_code
_entity_poly.pdbx_strand_id
1 'polypeptide(L)' 'MICIKTEIPKELNDIDDELKAIYHSKDTVCFYIFKTRELRNEFIEKTKGMNKVDRENIYKEYL' A
#
# COMPACT_ATOMS: atom_id res chain seq x y z
N MET A 1 16.04 5.93 -4.13
CA MET A 1 15.60 5.13 -2.96
C MET A 1 15.81 6.00 -1.73
N ILE A 2 14.73 6.30 -0.99
CA ILE A 2 14.81 7.02 0.29
C ILE A 2 14.56 5.99 1.38
N CYS A 3 15.42 5.93 2.39
CA CYS A 3 15.30 5.00 3.51
C CYS A 3 14.99 5.78 4.78
N ILE A 4 13.89 5.42 5.44
CA ILE A 4 13.53 5.94 6.76
C ILE A 4 13.89 4.87 7.78
N LYS A 5 14.81 5.17 8.69
CA LYS A 5 15.14 4.24 9.78
C LYS A 5 13.98 4.22 10.77
N THR A 6 13.36 3.06 10.94
CA THR A 6 12.27 2.82 11.88
C THR A 6 12.26 1.35 12.28
N GLU A 7 11.53 1.03 13.35
CA GLU A 7 11.18 -0.35 13.67
C GLU A 7 10.02 -0.77 12.77
N ILE A 8 10.19 -1.85 11.99
CA ILE A 8 9.18 -2.39 11.09
C ILE A 8 8.56 -3.63 11.76
N PRO A 9 7.22 -3.71 11.90
CA PRO A 9 6.56 -4.91 12.44
C PRO A 9 6.90 -6.15 11.63
N LYS A 10 7.18 -7.28 12.30
CA LYS A 10 7.54 -8.54 11.65
C LYS A 10 6.48 -8.98 10.63
N GLU A 11 5.21 -8.91 11.01
CA GLU A 11 4.08 -9.23 10.13
C GLU A 11 4.06 -8.44 8.83
N LEU A 12 4.50 -7.17 8.86
CA LEU A 12 4.61 -6.35 7.67
C LEU A 12 5.85 -6.71 6.84
N ASN A 13 6.97 -7.02 7.52
CA ASN A 13 8.22 -7.42 6.89
C ASN A 13 8.12 -8.79 6.19
N ASP A 14 7.32 -9.71 6.73
CA ASP A 14 7.15 -11.06 6.20
C ASP A 14 6.29 -11.10 4.93
N ILE A 15 5.52 -10.04 4.64
CA ILE A 15 4.76 -9.92 3.39
C ILE A 15 5.73 -9.59 2.24
N ASP A 16 5.53 -10.16 1.07
CA ASP A 16 6.29 -9.83 -0.15
C ASP A 16 6.07 -8.35 -0.54
N ASP A 17 7.12 -7.60 -0.91
CA ASP A 17 7.01 -6.20 -1.29
C ASP A 17 6.28 -5.99 -2.63
N GLU A 18 6.28 -6.99 -3.52
CA GLU A 18 5.49 -6.96 -4.77
C GLU A 18 3.98 -6.95 -4.53
N LEU A 19 3.54 -7.36 -3.34
CA LEU A 19 2.15 -7.41 -2.88
C LEU A 19 1.72 -6.18 -2.09
N LYS A 20 2.60 -5.18 -1.96
CA LYS A 20 2.31 -3.95 -1.20
C LYS A 20 2.19 -2.73 -2.12
N ALA A 21 1.19 -1.90 -1.86
CA ALA A 21 1.17 -0.52 -2.33
C ALA A 21 1.36 0.43 -1.14
N ILE A 22 2.20 1.44 -1.33
CA ILE A 22 2.55 2.40 -0.27
C ILE A 22 1.79 3.71 -0.50
N TYR A 23 1.24 4.26 0.58
CA TYR A 23 0.82 5.66 0.66
C TYR A 23 1.46 6.28 1.88
N HIS A 24 2.00 7.49 1.79
CA HIS A 24 2.54 8.20 2.94
C HIS A 24 1.81 9.52 3.15
N SER A 25 1.67 9.91 4.40
CA SER A 25 1.22 11.23 4.81
C SER A 25 2.37 11.96 5.50
N LYS A 26 2.09 13.06 6.21
CA LYS A 26 3.08 13.78 7.02
C LYS A 26 3.70 12.89 8.11
N ASP A 27 2.87 12.04 8.73
CA ASP A 27 3.22 11.36 9.98
C ASP A 27 3.06 9.83 9.89
N THR A 28 2.57 9.31 8.77
CA THR A 28 2.23 7.89 8.62
C THR A 28 2.70 7.31 7.28
N VAL A 29 3.10 6.04 7.29
CA VAL A 29 3.20 5.21 6.09
C VAL A 29 2.11 4.14 6.18
N CYS A 30 1.27 4.07 5.17
CA CYS A 30 0.18 3.12 5.04
C CYS A 30 0.52 2.12 3.94
N PHE A 31 0.15 0.85 4.17
CA PHE A 31 0.33 -0.23 3.22
C PHE A 31 -1.02 -0.82 2.86
N TYR A 32 -1.31 -0.90 1.56
CA TYR A 32 -2.37 -1.74 1.04
C TYR A 32 -1.76 -3.07 0.62
N ILE A 33 -2.33 -4.17 1.10
CA ILE A 33 -1.82 -5.52 0.88
C ILE A 33 -2.73 -6.24 -0.12
N PHE A 34 -2.15 -6.96 -1.08
CA PHE A 34 -2.90 -7.64 -2.14
C PHE A 34 -2.56 -9.12 -2.19
N LYS A 35 -3.51 -9.92 -2.72
CA LYS A 35 -3.33 -11.37 -2.91
C LYS A 35 -2.35 -11.69 -4.04
N THR A 36 -2.30 -10.84 -5.07
CA THR A 36 -1.39 -11.00 -6.21
C THR A 36 -0.82 -9.65 -6.65
N ARG A 37 0.29 -9.70 -7.40
CA ARG A 37 0.93 -8.52 -7.97
C ARG A 37 0.03 -7.82 -8.99
N GLU A 38 -0.76 -8.57 -9.75
CA GLU A 38 -1.68 -8.03 -10.76
C GLU A 38 -2.75 -7.16 -10.11
N LEU A 39 -3.35 -7.62 -9.00
CA LEU A 39 -4.32 -6.84 -8.23
C LEU A 39 -3.70 -5.57 -7.65
N ARG A 40 -2.47 -5.67 -7.13
CA ARG A 40 -1.72 -4.50 -6.64
C ARG A 40 -1.51 -3.48 -7.76
N ASN A 41 -1.09 -3.92 -8.95
CA ASN A 41 -0.86 -3.05 -10.10
C ASN A 41 -2.15 -2.38 -10.57
N GLU A 42 -3.24 -3.15 -10.67
CA GLU A 42 -4.56 -2.64 -11.04
C GLU A 42 -5.02 -1.55 -10.06
N PHE A 43 -4.89 -1.78 -8.75
CA PHE A 43 -5.26 -0.80 -7.72
C PHE A 43 -4.44 0.50 -7.86
N ILE A 44 -3.14 0.41 -8.12
CA ILE A 44 -2.28 1.58 -8.30
C ILE A 44 -2.74 2.42 -9.49
N GLU A 45 -3.04 1.79 -10.62
CA GLU A 45 -3.51 2.50 -11.82
C GLU A 45 -4.90 3.10 -11.61
N LYS A 46 -5.84 2.32 -11.05
CA LYS A 46 -7.21 2.76 -10.77
C LYS A 46 -7.27 3.96 -9.82
N THR A 47 -6.34 4.03 -8.86
CA THR A 47 -6.32 5.07 -7.81
C THR A 47 -5.29 6.18 -8.04
N LYS A 48 -4.80 6.32 -9.26
CA LYS A 48 -3.86 7.37 -9.64
C LYS A 48 -4.48 8.76 -9.44
N GLY A 49 -3.77 9.63 -8.71
CA GLY A 49 -4.23 10.99 -8.39
C GLY A 49 -5.28 11.10 -7.28
N MET A 50 -5.79 9.97 -6.77
CA MET A 50 -6.74 9.96 -5.66
C MET A 50 -6.05 10.23 -4.32
N ASN A 51 -6.77 10.88 -3.40
CA ASN A 51 -6.32 11.04 -2.02
C ASN A 51 -6.44 9.71 -1.24
N LYS A 52 -6.02 9.73 0.04
CA LYS A 52 -6.06 8.56 0.91
C LYS A 52 -7.46 7.97 1.08
N VAL A 53 -8.46 8.81 1.35
CA VAL A 53 -9.83 8.38 1.66
C VAL A 53 -10.47 7.70 0.44
N ASP A 54 -10.26 8.27 -0.74
CA ASP A 54 -10.75 7.69 -1.99
C ASP A 54 -10.09 6.33 -2.28
N ARG A 55 -8.77 6.23 -2.04
CA ARG A 55 -8.03 4.95 -2.12
C ARG A 55 -8.58 3.90 -1.16
N GLU A 56 -8.85 4.26 0.08
CA GLU A 56 -9.41 3.36 1.09
C GLU A 56 -10.80 2.85 0.70
N ASN A 57 -11.61 3.69 0.03
CA ASN A 57 -12.91 3.26 -0.47
C ASN A 57 -12.80 2.25 -1.61
N ILE A 58 -11.90 2.47 -2.58
CA ILE A 58 -11.63 1.50 -3.66
C ILE A 58 -11.02 0.22 -3.11
N TYR A 59 -10.15 0.31 -2.10
CA TYR A 59 -9.46 -0.85 -1.53
C TYR A 59 -10.40 -1.90 -0.94
N LYS A 60 -11.61 -1.49 -0.51
CA LYS A 60 -12.64 -2.42 0.00
C LYS A 60 -13.04 -3.48 -1.02
N GLU A 61 -12.83 -3.24 -2.32
CA GLU A 61 -13.08 -4.19 -3.40
C GLU A 61 -12.03 -5.32 -3.47
N TYR A 62 -10.89 -5.16 -2.79
CA TYR A 62 -9.73 -6.08 -2.83
C TYR A 62 -9.56 -6.92 -1.56
N LEU A 63 -10.40 -6.72 -0.54
CA LEU A 63 -10.43 -7.52 0.70
C LEU A 63 -10.99 -8.93 0.40
#